data_AF-A0A9X2Y2H4-F1
#
_entry.id   AF-A0A9X2Y2H4-F1
#
_cell.length_a   1.000
_cell.length_b   1.000
_cell.length_c   1.000
_cell.angle_alpha   90.00
_cell.angle_beta   90.00
_cell.angle_gamma   90.00
#
_symmetry.space_group_name_H-M   'P 1'
#
loop_
_entity.id
_entity.type
_entity.pdbx_description
1 polymer ?
#
loop_
_entity_poly.entity_id
_entity_poly.type
_entity_poly.pdbx_seq_one_letter_code
_entity_poly.pdbx_strand_id
1 'polypeptide(L)' 'MTPISLDEPTGRYLSFAEREEIALLRAQGAGVREIAREIKRDPSTVSRELRRNAATRSGTQVYRAGVAQW' A
#
# COMPACT_ATOMS: atom_id res chain seq x y z
N MET A 1 -11.29 21.71 4.91
CA MET A 1 -10.81 20.74 3.90
C MET A 1 -9.30 20.84 3.89
N THR A 2 -8.58 19.92 4.53
CA THR A 2 -7.12 19.95 4.60
C THR A 2 -6.54 19.52 3.24
N PRO A 3 -5.53 20.21 2.71
CA PRO A 3 -4.86 19.74 1.50
C PRO A 3 -4.24 18.36 1.79
N ILE A 4 -4.48 17.41 0.90
CA ILE A 4 -3.79 16.11 0.93
C ILE A 4 -2.34 16.41 0.57
N SER A 5 -1.48 16.60 1.58
CA SER A 5 -0.04 16.59 1.37
C SER A 5 0.38 15.21 0.89
N LEU A 6 1.13 15.16 -0.21
CA LEU A 6 1.62 13.93 -0.83
C LEU A 6 2.89 13.38 -0.13
N ASP A 7 3.40 14.11 0.87
CA ASP A 7 4.50 13.81 1.81
C ASP A 7 4.04 14.24 3.22
N GLU A 8 4.25 13.54 4.36
CA GLU A 8 5.10 12.40 4.73
C GLU A 8 4.44 11.65 5.93
N PRO A 9 4.27 10.31 5.92
CA PRO A 9 4.06 9.56 7.14
C PRO A 9 5.40 9.07 7.68
N THR A 10 5.82 9.76 8.74
CA THR A 10 6.99 9.39 9.52
C THR A 10 6.66 8.24 10.48
N GLY A 11 7.52 7.21 10.51
CA GLY A 11 7.39 6.08 11.43
C GLY A 11 6.33 5.04 11.00
N ARG A 12 5.15 5.07 11.65
CA ARG A 12 4.18 3.96 11.71
C ARG A 12 3.29 3.77 10.46
N TYR A 13 3.15 4.79 9.62
CA TYR A 13 2.16 4.82 8.52
C TYR A 13 2.83 4.88 7.13
N LEU A 14 2.09 4.48 6.10
CA LEU A 14 2.53 4.51 4.70
C LEU A 14 1.96 5.72 3.97
N SER A 15 2.76 6.34 3.10
CA SER A 15 2.39 7.51 2.32
C SER A 15 1.43 7.11 1.22
N PHE A 16 0.72 8.10 0.67
CA PHE A 16 -0.12 7.83 -0.48
C PHE A 16 0.70 7.25 -1.64
N ALA A 17 1.88 7.81 -1.90
CA ALA A 17 2.81 7.30 -2.91
C ALA A 17 3.28 5.86 -2.59
N GLU A 18 3.62 5.55 -1.34
CA GLU A 18 4.02 4.19 -0.95
C GLU A 18 2.86 3.19 -1.12
N ARG A 19 1.62 3.61 -0.83
CA ARG A 19 0.43 2.79 -1.07
C ARG A 19 0.17 2.60 -2.56
N GLU A 20 0.33 3.64 -3.37
CA GLU A 20 0.20 3.55 -4.82
C GLU A 20 1.23 2.58 -5.42
N GLU A 21 2.48 2.65 -4.97
CA GLU A 21 3.54 1.73 -5.39
C GLU A 21 3.23 0.28 -4.99
N ILE A 22 2.73 0.05 -3.76
CA ILE A 22 2.23 -1.27 -3.33
C ILE A 22 1.11 -1.75 -4.27
N ALA A 23 0.20 -0.87 -4.71
CA ALA A 23 -0.90 -1.22 -5.62
C ALA A 23 -0.38 -1.70 -6.98
N LEU A 24 0.53 -0.94 -7.57
CA LEU A 24 1.10 -1.20 -8.88
C LEU A 24 1.87 -2.52 -8.89
N LEU A 25 2.75 -2.71 -7.91
CA LEU A 25 3.58 -3.91 -7.82
C LEU A 25 2.73 -5.16 -7.51
N ARG A 26 1.68 -5.04 -6.67
CA ARG A 26 0.74 -6.16 -6.48
C ARG A 26 -0.04 -6.50 -7.75
N ALA A 27 -0.46 -5.51 -8.53
CA ALA A 27 -1.13 -5.73 -9.80
C ALA A 27 -0.22 -6.43 -10.82
N GLN A 28 1.09 -6.20 -10.74
CA GLN A 28 2.12 -6.90 -11.53
C GLN A 28 2.44 -8.32 -11.01
N GLY A 29 1.88 -8.73 -9.86
CA GLY A 29 2.10 -10.04 -9.25
C GLY A 29 3.29 -10.10 -8.29
N ALA A 30 3.91 -8.97 -7.94
CA ALA A 30 5.06 -8.92 -7.04
C ALA A 30 4.74 -9.45 -5.63
N GLY A 31 5.73 -10.12 -5.05
CA GLY A 31 5.63 -10.66 -3.69
C GLY A 31 5.78 -9.59 -2.62
N VAL A 32 5.27 -9.83 -1.40
CA VAL A 32 5.36 -8.87 -0.27
C VAL A 32 6.79 -8.42 0.00
N ARG A 33 7.77 -9.34 -0.04
CA ARG A 33 9.18 -9.02 0.22
C ARG A 33 9.82 -8.18 -0.89
N GLU A 34 9.38 -8.37 -2.13
CA GLU A 34 9.86 -7.63 -3.28
C GLU A 34 9.37 -6.18 -3.21
N ILE A 35 8.07 -6.01 -2.98
CA ILE A 35 7.44 -4.71 -2.76
C ILE A 35 8.10 -3.94 -1.63
N ALA A 36 8.35 -4.61 -0.51
CA ALA A 36 9.00 -4.01 0.66
C ALA A 36 10.41 -3.51 0.37
N ARG A 37 11.18 -4.20 -0.49
CA ARG A 37 12.51 -3.74 -0.91
C ARG A 37 12.40 -2.50 -1.79
N GLU A 38 11.44 -2.47 -2.72
CA GLU A 38 11.25 -1.37 -3.65
C GLU A 38 10.92 -0.06 -2.92
N ILE A 39 9.95 -0.11 -2.00
CA ILE A 39 9.54 1.07 -1.21
C ILE A 39 10.43 1.30 0.03
N LYS A 40 11.48 0.50 0.23
CA LYS A 40 12.41 0.55 1.38
C LYS A 40 11.70 0.50 2.75
N ARG A 41 10.70 -0.38 2.89
CA ARG A 41 9.96 -0.62 4.14
C ARG A 41 10.11 -2.06 4.63
N ASP A 42 9.70 -2.30 5.87
CA ASP A 42 9.66 -3.65 6.43
C ASP A 42 8.56 -4.50 5.74
N PRO A 43 8.83 -5.77 5.37
CA PRO A 43 7.83 -6.66 4.78
C PRO A 43 6.57 -6.82 5.63
N SER A 44 6.67 -6.71 6.94
CA SER A 44 5.53 -6.78 7.86
C SER A 44 4.61 -5.57 7.72
N THR A 45 5.14 -4.39 7.36
CA THR A 45 4.36 -3.19 7.07
C THR A 45 3.51 -3.40 5.82
N VAL A 46 4.12 -3.88 4.73
CA VAL A 46 3.41 -4.22 3.48
C VAL A 46 2.39 -5.33 3.72
N SER A 47 2.75 -6.39 4.46
CA SER A 47 1.82 -7.48 4.78
C SER A 47 0.60 -6.99 5.59
N ARG A 48 0.82 -6.14 6.60
CA ARG A 48 -0.27 -5.56 7.41
C ARG A 48 -1.16 -4.66 6.57
N GLU A 49 -0.57 -3.85 5.71
CA GLU A 49 -1.29 -2.97 4.79
C GLU A 49 -2.18 -3.77 3.83
N LEU A 50 -1.59 -4.76 3.14
CA LEU A 50 -2.32 -5.63 2.23
C LEU A 50 -3.41 -6.41 2.95
N ARG A 51 -3.16 -6.94 4.15
CA ARG A 51 -4.19 -7.67 4.91
C ARG A 51 -5.36 -6.75 5.28
N ARG A 52 -5.11 -5.51 5.68
CA ARG A 52 -6.16 -4.55 6.07
C ARG A 52 -6.97 -4.06 4.86
N ASN A 53 -6.30 -3.85 3.74
CA ASN A 53 -6.91 -3.34 2.50
C ASN A 53 -7.17 -4.45 1.46
N ALA A 54 -7.19 -5.72 1.88
CA ALA A 54 -7.53 -6.88 1.05
C ALA A 54 -9.03 -6.96 0.74
N ALA A 55 -9.73 -5.82 0.62
CA ALA A 55 -11.13 -5.78 0.25
C ALA A 55 -11.31 -6.31 -1.18
N THR A 56 -11.48 -7.63 -1.29
CA THR A 56 -11.88 -8.34 -2.48
C THR A 56 -13.26 -7.88 -2.90
N ARG A 57 -13.35 -7.08 -3.95
CA ARG A 57 -14.60 -6.95 -4.72
C ARG A 57 -14.57 -8.02 -5.81
N SER A 58 -15.51 -8.97 -5.74
CA SER A 58 -15.80 -9.91 -6.84
C SER A 58 -14.66 -10.89 -7.19
N GLY A 59 -14.03 -11.52 -6.19
CA GLY A 59 -13.07 -12.62 -6.41
C GLY A 59 -11.72 -12.24 -7.03
N THR A 60 -11.51 -10.97 -7.39
CA THR A 60 -10.23 -10.47 -7.94
C THR A 60 -9.55 -9.56 -6.91
N GLN A 61 -8.30 -9.88 -6.55
CA GLN A 61 -7.53 -9.14 -5.56
C GLN A 61 -6.99 -7.83 -6.16
N VAL A 62 -7.83 -6.79 -6.21
CA VAL A 62 -7.42 -5.46 -6.67
C VAL A 62 -7.16 -4.58 -5.46
N TYR A 63 -5.89 -4.35 -5.13
CA TYR A 63 -5.52 -3.36 -4.12
C TYR A 63 -5.68 -1.96 -4.74
N ARG A 64 -6.42 -1.07 -4.07
CA ARG A 64 -6.66 0.31 -4.53
C ARG A 64 -6.15 1.29 -3.48
N ALA A 65 -5.09 2.03 -3.80
CA ALA A 65 -4.48 3.02 -2.91
C ALA A 65 -5.49 4.09 -2.43
N GLY A 66 -6.44 4.50 -3.28
CA GLY A 66 -7.45 5.51 -2.94
C GLY A 66 -8.49 5.09 -1.89
N VAL A 67 -8.62 3.79 -1.59
CA VAL A 67 -9.56 3.29 -0.56
C VAL A 67 -8.90 3.23 0.82
N ALA A 68 -7.56 3.28 0.87
CA ALA A 68 -6.78 3.25 2.10
C ALA A 68 -6.71 4.66 2.72
N GLN A 69 -7.82 5.16 3.27
CA GLN A 69 -7.88 6.45 3.99
C GLN A 69 -7.68 6.27 5.50
N TRP A 70 -6.45 6.45 6.00
CA TRP A 70 -6.13 6.66 7.43
C TRP A 70 -4.84 7.45 7.59
#